data_AF-A0A9E4XEW6-F1
#
_entry.id   AF-A0A9E4XEW6-F1
#
_cell.length_a   1.000
_cell.length_b   1.000
_cell.length_c   1.000
_cell.angle_alpha   90.00
_cell.angle_beta   90.00
_cell.angle_gamma   90.00
#
_symmetry.space_group_name_H-M   'P 1'
#
loop_
_entity.id
_entity.type
_entity.pdbx_description
1 polymer ?
#
loop_
_entity_poly.entity_id
_entity_poly.type
_entity_poly.pdbx_seq_one_letter_code
_entity_poly.pdbx_strand_id
1 'polypeptide(L)'
;LPGADIGRDALAQGLSGFGARVERVAAYRTVPVTGIAGRAQDALRQGIDIVTFTSSSTVRNLMGLLNGDKGALERSKIACIGPTTEATARELGLRVDMVASQHTVDGLVDTLVEYFCQT
;
A
#
# COMPACT_ATOMS: atom_id res chain seq x y z
N LEU A 1 -1.36 -25.94 0.70
CA LEU A 1 -0.78 -24.61 0.43
C LEU A 1 -1.32 -23.61 1.45
N PRO A 2 -0.61 -23.42 2.57
CA PRO A 2 -0.95 -22.36 3.53
C PRO A 2 -0.68 -20.98 2.93
N GLY A 3 -1.56 -20.02 3.20
CA GLY A 3 -1.36 -18.63 2.77
C GLY A 3 -2.42 -17.67 3.32
N ALA A 4 -2.38 -16.42 2.87
CA ALA A 4 -3.45 -15.46 3.16
C ALA A 4 -4.81 -15.94 2.62
N ASP A 5 -5.87 -15.60 3.32
CA ASP A 5 -7.26 -15.81 2.90
C ASP A 5 -7.57 -15.21 1.52
N ILE A 6 -6.99 -14.06 1.20
CA ILE A 6 -7.11 -13.36 -0.09
C ILE A 6 -5.92 -13.56 -1.04
N GLY A 7 -5.06 -14.56 -0.80
CA GLY A 7 -3.89 -14.82 -1.63
C GLY A 7 -4.26 -15.16 -3.09
N ARG A 8 -3.40 -14.80 -4.05
CA ARG A 8 -3.62 -15.10 -5.48
C ARG A 8 -3.57 -16.61 -5.76
N ASP A 9 -4.42 -17.04 -6.68
CA ASP A 9 -4.60 -18.45 -7.03
C ASP A 9 -3.54 -18.98 -8.01
N ALA A 10 -2.75 -18.09 -8.62
CA ALA A 10 -1.83 -18.40 -9.72
C ALA A 10 -0.89 -19.57 -9.41
N LEU A 11 -0.31 -19.63 -8.21
CA LEU A 11 0.57 -20.74 -7.82
C LEU A 11 -0.19 -22.07 -7.70
N ALA A 12 -1.37 -22.04 -7.08
CA ALA A 12 -2.20 -23.24 -6.92
C ALA A 12 -2.70 -23.75 -8.28
N GLN A 13 -3.11 -22.84 -9.17
CA GLN A 13 -3.52 -23.17 -10.54
C GLN A 13 -2.35 -23.72 -11.35
N GLY A 14 -1.17 -23.11 -11.26
CA GLY A 14 0.04 -23.57 -11.95
C GLY A 14 0.41 -24.99 -11.54
N LEU A 15 0.49 -25.26 -10.23
CA LEU A 15 0.83 -26.60 -9.72
C LEU A 15 -0.21 -27.66 -10.09
N SER A 16 -1.50 -27.33 -10.01
CA SER A 16 -2.58 -28.23 -10.45
C SER A 16 -2.51 -28.50 -11.96
N GLY A 17 -2.14 -27.50 -12.77
CA GLY A 17 -1.93 -27.65 -14.22
C GLY A 17 -0.81 -28.64 -14.57
N PHE A 18 0.15 -28.87 -13.67
CA PHE A 18 1.19 -29.90 -13.79
C PHE A 18 0.79 -31.25 -13.17
N GLY A 19 -0.48 -31.45 -12.80
CA GLY A 19 -1.01 -32.71 -12.29
C GLY A 19 -0.88 -32.90 -10.77
N ALA A 20 -0.43 -31.89 -10.03
CA ALA A 20 -0.42 -31.97 -8.56
C ALA A 20 -1.83 -31.83 -7.98
N ARG A 21 -2.15 -32.58 -6.92
CA ARG A 21 -3.34 -32.31 -6.11
C ARG A 21 -3.02 -31.20 -5.11
N VAL A 22 -3.63 -30.04 -5.29
CA VAL A 22 -3.35 -28.85 -4.49
C VAL A 22 -4.56 -28.47 -3.64
N GLU A 23 -4.36 -28.36 -2.33
CA GLU A 23 -5.35 -27.81 -1.40
C GLU A 23 -4.86 -26.48 -0.85
N ARG A 24 -5.71 -25.45 -0.82
CA ARG A 24 -5.40 -24.16 -0.20
C ARG A 24 -5.94 -24.11 1.22
N VAL A 25 -5.12 -23.62 2.14
CA VAL A 25 -5.48 -23.45 3.54
C VAL A 25 -5.25 -21.99 3.91
N ALA A 26 -6.31 -21.29 4.32
CA ALA A 26 -6.20 -19.94 4.85
C ALA A 26 -5.51 -19.99 6.22
N ALA A 27 -4.22 -19.65 6.24
CA ALA A 27 -3.40 -19.70 7.45
C ALA A 27 -3.51 -18.41 8.28
N TYR A 28 -3.80 -17.29 7.62
CA TYR A 28 -3.97 -15.99 8.27
C TYR A 28 -4.88 -15.07 7.44
N ARG A 29 -5.36 -14.01 8.08
CA ARG A 29 -6.13 -12.93 7.45
C ARG A 29 -5.59 -11.58 7.89
N THR A 30 -5.42 -10.68 6.93
CA THR A 30 -5.15 -9.27 7.22
C THR A 30 -6.47 -8.59 7.58
N VAL A 31 -6.52 -7.94 8.73
CA VAL A 31 -7.69 -7.17 9.17
C VAL A 31 -7.29 -5.70 9.37
N PRO A 32 -8.16 -4.74 9.03
CA PRO A 32 -7.93 -3.34 9.36
C PRO A 32 -7.86 -3.13 10.88
N VAL A 33 -6.97 -2.25 11.31
CA VAL A 33 -6.91 -1.81 12.71
C VAL A 33 -8.07 -0.85 12.98
N THR A 34 -8.88 -1.12 14.00
CA THR A 34 -10.00 -0.28 14.40
C THR A 34 -9.60 0.70 15.52
N GLY A 35 -10.38 1.78 15.70
CA GLY A 35 -10.18 2.72 16.81
C GLY A 35 -9.02 3.71 16.66
N ILE A 36 -8.31 3.71 15.53
CA ILE A 36 -7.17 4.62 15.29
C ILE A 36 -7.47 5.80 14.36
N ALA A 37 -8.69 5.87 13.79
CA ALA A 37 -9.04 6.86 12.78
C ALA A 37 -8.81 8.30 13.26
N GLY A 38 -9.21 8.64 14.49
CA GLY A 38 -8.97 9.96 15.07
C GLY A 38 -7.48 10.30 15.16
N ARG A 39 -6.65 9.35 15.64
CA ARG A 39 -5.19 9.55 15.71
C ARG A 39 -4.55 9.75 14.34
N ALA A 40 -5.00 9.01 13.33
CA ALA A 40 -4.51 9.16 11.96
C ALA A 40 -4.88 10.53 11.36
N GLN A 41 -6.12 10.97 11.56
CA GLN A 41 -6.59 12.29 11.11
C GLN A 41 -5.85 13.42 11.83
N ASP A 42 -5.63 13.30 13.14
CA ASP A 42 -4.92 14.30 13.92
C ASP A 42 -3.44 14.40 13.52
N ALA A 43 -2.78 13.26 13.25
CA ALA A 43 -1.42 13.24 12.74
C ALA A 43 -1.31 13.97 11.38
N LEU A 44 -2.26 13.71 10.47
CA LEU A 44 -2.31 14.41 9.18
C LEU A 44 -2.56 15.92 9.33
N ARG A 45 -3.41 16.32 10.27
CA ARG A 45 -3.68 17.74 10.58
C ARG A 45 -2.47 18.45 11.19
N GLN A 46 -1.68 17.75 12.00
CA GLN A 46 -0.45 18.30 12.60
C GLN A 46 0.64 18.57 11.55
N GLY A 47 0.51 18.00 10.35
CA GLY A 47 1.42 18.19 9.24
C GLY A 47 2.29 16.95 9.03
N ILE A 48 2.16 16.36 7.85
CA ILE A 48 3.02 15.30 7.36
C ILE A 48 3.53 15.75 6.00
N ASP A 49 4.85 15.81 5.82
CA ASP A 49 5.44 16.22 4.55
C ASP A 49 5.25 15.16 3.47
N ILE A 50 5.46 13.89 3.82
CA ILE A 50 5.37 12.76 2.90
C ILE A 50 4.64 11.58 3.53
N VAL A 51 3.67 11.03 2.80
CA VAL A 51 3.00 9.77 3.09
C VAL A 51 3.52 8.70 2.13
N THR A 52 4.02 7.61 2.70
CA THR A 52 4.60 6.49 1.93
C THR A 52 3.68 5.27 1.92
N PHE A 53 3.53 4.63 0.76
CA PHE A 53 2.80 3.37 0.63
C PHE A 53 3.70 2.24 0.13
N THR A 54 3.76 1.16 0.93
CA THR A 54 4.57 -0.03 0.63
C THR A 54 3.75 -1.17 0.02
N SER A 55 2.43 -1.00 -0.08
CA SER A 55 1.57 -1.95 -0.81
C SER A 55 0.22 -1.33 -1.15
N SER A 56 -0.47 -1.89 -2.15
CA SER A 56 -1.87 -1.58 -2.45
C SER A 56 -2.80 -1.70 -1.23
N SER A 57 -2.53 -2.65 -0.32
CA SER A 57 -3.34 -2.84 0.89
C SER A 57 -3.24 -1.65 1.84
N THR A 58 -2.06 -1.04 1.98
CA THR A 58 -1.87 0.14 2.83
C THR A 58 -2.60 1.36 2.31
N VAL A 59 -2.69 1.53 0.98
CA VAL A 59 -3.47 2.60 0.35
C VAL A 59 -4.96 2.44 0.67
N ARG A 60 -5.51 1.25 0.40
CA ARG A 60 -6.94 0.95 0.64
C ARG A 60 -7.29 1.11 2.12
N ASN A 61 -6.43 0.63 3.02
CA ASN A 61 -6.66 0.73 4.45
C ASN A 61 -6.65 2.17 4.94
N LEU A 62 -5.69 3.00 4.51
CA LEU A 62 -5.66 4.41 4.91
C LEU A 62 -6.87 5.16 4.38
N MET A 63 -7.24 4.96 3.11
CA MET A 63 -8.44 5.60 2.56
C MET A 63 -9.72 5.16 3.27
N GLY A 64 -9.82 3.89 3.67
CA GLY A 64 -10.91 3.41 4.52
C GLY A 64 -10.93 4.09 5.88
N LEU A 65 -9.78 4.23 6.54
CA LEU A 65 -9.65 4.94 7.83
C LEU A 65 -10.03 6.41 7.74
N LEU A 66 -9.78 7.04 6.59
CA LEU A 66 -10.15 8.43 6.30
C LEU A 66 -11.58 8.57 5.77
N ASN A 67 -12.37 7.49 5.72
CA ASN A 67 -13.71 7.46 5.12
C ASN A 67 -13.74 8.03 3.69
N GLY A 68 -12.68 7.82 2.92
CA GLY A 68 -12.56 8.35 1.56
C GLY A 68 -12.13 9.82 1.47
N ASP A 69 -11.87 10.50 2.59
CA ASP A 69 -11.42 11.90 2.59
C ASP A 69 -10.00 12.04 2.05
N LYS A 70 -9.91 12.40 0.77
CA LYS A 70 -8.65 12.68 0.07
C LYS A 70 -8.05 14.03 0.47
N GLY A 71 -8.88 14.97 0.93
CA GLY A 71 -8.48 16.30 1.37
C GLY A 71 -7.47 16.25 2.52
N ALA A 72 -7.62 15.24 3.38
CA ALA A 72 -6.69 14.97 4.47
C ALA A 72 -5.23 14.73 4.02
N LEU A 73 -5.00 14.37 2.76
CA LEU A 73 -3.67 14.10 2.19
C LEU A 73 -3.19 15.21 1.25
N GLU A 74 -3.98 16.26 1.00
CA GLU A 74 -3.64 17.29 0.00
C GLU A 74 -2.39 18.10 0.34
N ARG A 75 -2.04 18.19 1.62
CA ARG A 75 -0.84 18.89 2.09
C ARG A 75 0.42 18.03 2.03
N SER A 76 0.26 16.71 1.97
CA SER A 76 1.37 15.75 1.97
C SER A 76 1.72 15.30 0.57
N LYS A 77 3.01 15.10 0.31
CA LYS A 77 3.45 14.37 -0.89
C LYS A 77 3.18 12.88 -0.72
N ILE A 78 2.91 12.19 -1.81
CA ILE A 78 2.63 10.75 -1.80
C ILE A 78 3.73 10.01 -2.55
N ALA A 79 4.38 9.06 -1.87
CA ALA A 79 5.41 8.19 -2.43
C ALA A 79 4.97 6.72 -2.41
N CYS A 80 5.11 6.03 -3.53
CA CYS A 80 4.77 4.61 -3.66
C CYS A 80 6.05 3.77 -3.84
N ILE A 81 6.10 2.60 -3.21
CA ILE A 81 7.21 1.64 -3.37
C ILE A 81 7.32 1.05 -4.78
N GLY A 82 6.29 1.20 -5.63
CA GLY A 82 6.30 0.65 -6.97
C GLY A 82 4.98 0.80 -7.72
N PRO A 83 4.92 0.39 -9.00
CA PRO A 83 3.86 0.71 -9.94
C PRO A 83 2.52 0.07 -9.59
N THR A 84 2.50 -1.10 -8.96
CA THR A 84 1.24 -1.71 -8.50
C THR A 84 0.59 -0.90 -7.38
N THR A 85 1.39 -0.36 -6.47
CA THR A 85 0.91 0.49 -5.38
C THR A 85 0.46 1.85 -5.92
N GLU A 86 1.23 2.43 -6.85
CA GLU A 86 0.85 3.65 -7.57
C GLU A 86 -0.50 3.50 -8.27
N ALA A 87 -0.69 2.43 -9.06
CA ALA A 87 -1.93 2.18 -9.77
C ALA A 87 -3.13 2.14 -8.81
N THR A 88 -2.98 1.47 -7.66
CA THR A 88 -4.03 1.44 -6.63
C THR A 88 -4.32 2.82 -6.04
N ALA A 89 -3.29 3.65 -5.79
CA ALA A 89 -3.48 5.01 -5.30
C ALA A 89 -4.24 5.88 -6.32
N ARG A 90 -3.85 5.80 -7.59
CA ARG A 90 -4.53 6.53 -8.68
C ARG A 90 -5.97 6.05 -8.89
N GLU A 91 -6.24 4.76 -8.82
CA GLU A 91 -7.60 4.19 -8.86
C GLU A 91 -8.52 4.77 -7.77
N LEU A 92 -7.98 5.04 -6.58
CA LEU A 92 -8.70 5.66 -5.48
C LEU A 92 -8.74 7.19 -5.57
N GLY A 93 -8.21 7.77 -6.66
CA GLY A 93 -8.21 9.19 -6.93
C GLY A 93 -7.18 9.99 -6.12
N LEU A 94 -6.14 9.33 -5.59
CA LEU A 94 -5.00 10.02 -4.99
C LEU A 94 -4.03 10.47 -6.07
N ARG A 95 -3.39 11.61 -5.82
CA ARG A 95 -2.16 11.97 -6.55
C ARG A 95 -1.02 11.07 -6.10
N VAL A 96 -0.05 10.86 -6.97
CA VAL A 96 1.22 10.21 -6.62
C VAL A 96 2.33 11.12 -7.12
N ASP A 97 3.14 11.61 -6.18
CA ASP A 97 4.22 12.55 -6.43
C ASP A 97 5.54 11.82 -6.74
N MET A 98 5.75 10.64 -6.16
CA MET A 98 6.98 9.85 -6.28
C MET A 98 6.69 8.36 -6.39
N VAL A 99 7.50 7.64 -7.17
CA VAL A 99 7.49 6.18 -7.24
C VAL A 99 8.93 5.68 -7.18
N ALA A 100 9.21 4.75 -6.27
CA ALA A 100 10.54 4.18 -6.12
C ALA A 100 10.96 3.41 -7.37
N SER A 101 12.19 3.65 -7.86
CA SER A 101 12.78 2.95 -9.00
C SER A 101 13.11 1.49 -8.67
N GLN A 102 13.59 1.27 -7.45
CA GLN A 102 13.79 -0.04 -6.83
C GLN A 102 12.60 -0.33 -5.90
N HIS A 103 11.90 -1.45 -6.11
CA HIS A 103 10.70 -1.79 -5.32
C HIS A 103 11.03 -2.38 -3.94
N THR A 104 11.88 -1.68 -3.20
CA THR A 104 12.35 -2.03 -1.87
C THR A 104 12.18 -0.85 -0.92
N VAL A 105 12.35 -1.08 0.38
CA VAL A 105 12.35 0.02 1.36
C VAL A 105 13.53 0.97 1.10
N ASP A 106 14.71 0.43 0.79
CA ASP A 106 15.88 1.25 0.47
C ASP A 106 15.64 2.13 -0.76
N GLY A 107 15.05 1.57 -1.82
CA GLY A 107 14.70 2.34 -3.02
C GLY A 107 13.69 3.45 -2.75
N LEU A 108 12.75 3.21 -1.84
CA LEU A 108 11.83 4.24 -1.38
C LEU A 108 12.59 5.33 -0.61
N VAL A 109 13.48 4.98 0.31
CA VAL A 109 14.32 5.94 1.06
C VAL A 109 15.18 6.78 0.10
N ASP A 110 15.85 6.17 -0.87
CA ASP A 110 16.66 6.87 -1.87
C ASP A 110 15.82 7.90 -2.63
N THR A 111 14.61 7.52 -3.03
CA THR A 111 13.66 8.44 -3.71
C THR A 111 13.30 9.65 -2.84
N LEU A 112 13.12 9.45 -1.53
CA LEU A 112 12.83 10.55 -0.61
C LEU A 112 14.05 11.47 -0.43
N VAL A 113 15.25 10.90 -0.32
CA VAL A 113 16.50 11.67 -0.21
C VAL A 113 16.70 12.52 -1.46
N GLU A 114 16.54 11.94 -2.65
CA GLU A 114 16.65 12.66 -3.92
C GLU A 114 15.65 13.83 -3.98
N TYR A 115 14.40 13.61 -3.57
CA TYR A 115 13.36 14.64 -3.54
C TYR A 115 13.76 15.85 -2.67
N PHE A 116 14.27 15.58 -1.45
CA PHE A 116 14.68 16.64 -0.53
C PHE A 116 16.01 17.32 -0.90
N CYS A 117 16.91 16.64 -1.61
CA CYS A 117 18.18 17.22 -2.05
C CYS A 117 18.06 18.06 -3.33
N GLN A 118 17.00 17.88 -4.11
CA GLN A 118 16.77 18.63 -5.37
C GLN A 118 15.94 19.92 -5.18
N THR A 119 15.43 20.16 -3.97
CA THR A 119 14.61 21.34 -3.61
C THR A 119 15.43 22.34 -2.81
#